data_AF-A0A2V6LNN8-F1
#
_entry.id   AF-A0A2V6LNN8-F1
#
_cell.length_a   1.000
_cell.length_b   1.000
_cell.length_c   1.000
_cell.angle_alpha   90.00
_cell.angle_beta   90.00
_cell.angle_gamma   90.00
#
_symmetry.space_group_name_H-M   'P 1'
#
loop_
_entity.id
_entity.type
_entity.pdbx_description
1 polymer ?
#
loop_
_entity_poly.entity_id
_entity_poly.type
_entity_poly.pdbx_seq_one_letter_code
_entity_poly.pdbx_strand_id
1 'polypeptide(L)'
;MLIYAGAIVILFLIAVLAGVLIFFSPLTTRYIQRDAFRAAMEDETAKGLHFSSGHYSPIRRMGALVAESEGFQASNGERALKSLYAHGITARFNPWGVFVRQWRFSDVHLESGEVAIQIYEANPEAIKPKPWFSIFLPNRVFLKHIESERSDITWQFRGERAGFFGTQLLITPHGPDFEYFASGGRLKMALVPELDLRRAHILITKTLLTIYDVDLASDSRGEASIHAQGNAGLGKDKSVDLKANADRIPIHAWLPAQWKRTLSGNAFGEVHWSGENPKLESSFGDGALRVREGRIRNLPLLNKLAELARNKSFEYLQLNDCSLSFTWRYPKIDIKDIAIEERGKFRIEGEIAINRRALRGTLRLGLTRRYLDWLPNPEEVFNRQQSGYLWTTVHLSGTIDEPKQDLSPRIVELFKESPGAYLGLLFRQFENWLKNIFGGD
;
A
#
# COMPACT_ATOMS: atom_id res chain seq x y z
N MET A 1 29.40 -3.22 -64.57
CA MET A 1 29.34 -3.03 -63.10
C MET A 1 28.45 -1.85 -62.70
N LEU A 2 28.70 -0.61 -63.16
CA LEU A 2 27.88 0.57 -62.80
C LEU A 2 26.40 0.51 -63.24
N ILE A 3 26.11 -0.06 -64.42
CA ILE A 3 24.73 -0.19 -64.94
C ILE A 3 23.91 -1.18 -64.10
N TYR A 4 24.53 -2.28 -63.64
CA TYR A 4 23.88 -3.26 -62.75
C TYR A 4 23.66 -2.69 -61.35
N ALA A 5 24.58 -1.88 -60.83
CA ALA A 5 24.39 -1.18 -59.56
C ALA A 5 23.25 -0.14 -59.63
N GLY A 6 23.16 0.62 -60.73
CA GLY A 6 22.06 1.56 -60.97
C GLY A 6 20.69 0.87 -61.11
N ALA A 7 20.63 -0.26 -61.81
CA ALA A 7 19.41 -1.06 -61.95
C ALA A 7 18.93 -1.63 -60.61
N ILE A 8 19.85 -2.08 -59.75
CA ILE A 8 19.52 -2.57 -58.39
C ILE A 8 18.96 -1.44 -57.53
N VAL A 9 19.55 -0.24 -57.57
CA VAL A 9 19.07 0.93 -56.82
C VAL A 9 17.68 1.36 -57.30
N ILE A 10 17.43 1.36 -58.61
CA ILE A 10 16.13 1.70 -59.19
C ILE A 10 15.07 0.66 -58.82
N LEU A 11 15.40 -0.63 -58.88
CA LEU A 11 14.49 -1.72 -58.53
C LEU A 11 14.17 -1.71 -57.03
N PHE A 12 15.14 -1.36 -56.19
CA PHE A 12 14.94 -1.13 -54.76
C PHE A 12 14.04 0.10 -54.51
N LEU A 13 14.27 1.22 -55.20
CA LEU A 13 13.42 2.41 -55.08
C LEU A 13 11.99 2.15 -55.54
N ILE A 14 11.78 1.40 -56.62
CA ILE A 14 10.46 0.99 -57.09
C ILE A 14 9.80 0.05 -56.09
N ALA A 15 10.53 -0.91 -55.52
CA ALA A 15 10.00 -1.80 -54.49
C ALA A 15 9.63 -1.05 -53.20
N VAL A 16 10.43 -0.06 -52.80
CA VAL A 16 10.13 0.84 -51.67
C VAL A 16 8.91 1.69 -51.98
N LEU A 17 8.83 2.30 -53.16
CA LEU A 17 7.70 3.14 -53.57
C LEU A 17 6.40 2.31 -53.70
N ALA A 18 6.47 1.12 -54.28
CA ALA A 18 5.36 0.18 -54.37
C ALA A 18 4.94 -0.32 -52.98
N GLY A 19 5.90 -0.62 -52.10
CA GLY A 19 5.63 -0.99 -50.70
C GLY A 19 4.95 0.14 -49.92
N VAL A 20 5.38 1.38 -50.12
CA VAL A 20 4.72 2.58 -49.58
C VAL A 20 3.30 2.70 -50.15
N LEU A 21 3.13 2.69 -51.47
CA LEU A 21 1.81 2.79 -52.12
C LEU A 21 0.85 1.70 -51.66
N ILE A 22 1.32 0.46 -51.52
CA ILE A 22 0.53 -0.65 -50.98
C ILE A 22 0.17 -0.39 -49.52
N PHE A 23 1.11 0.01 -48.67
CA PHE A 23 0.88 0.26 -47.25
C PHE A 23 -0.15 1.39 -46.99
N PHE A 24 -0.12 2.43 -47.82
CA PHE A 24 -1.08 3.53 -47.77
C PHE A 24 -2.38 3.24 -48.56
N SER A 25 -2.52 2.05 -49.16
CA SER A 25 -3.70 1.70 -49.95
C SER A 25 -4.90 1.23 -49.12
N PRO A 26 -6.12 1.30 -49.69
CA PRO A 26 -7.33 0.69 -49.10
C PRO A 26 -7.23 -0.83 -48.92
N LEU A 27 -6.35 -1.53 -49.64
CA LEU A 27 -6.16 -2.97 -49.52
C LEU A 27 -5.57 -3.35 -48.17
N THR A 28 -4.60 -2.57 -47.67
CA THR A 28 -4.02 -2.76 -46.33
C THR A 28 -5.02 -2.42 -45.24
N THR A 29 -5.87 -1.41 -45.45
CA THR A 29 -7.00 -1.11 -44.55
C THR A 29 -7.94 -2.32 -44.42
N ARG A 30 -8.32 -2.93 -45.55
CA ARG A 30 -9.15 -4.15 -45.54
C ARG A 30 -8.44 -5.32 -44.87
N TYR A 31 -7.12 -5.46 -45.04
CA TYR A 31 -6.36 -6.53 -44.38
C TYR A 31 -6.33 -6.36 -42.85
N ILE A 32 -6.05 -5.14 -42.35
CA ILE A 32 -6.03 -4.83 -40.92
C ILE A 32 -7.42 -5.03 -40.27
N GLN A 33 -8.49 -4.75 -41.01
CA GLN A 33 -9.87 -4.93 -40.54
C GLN A 33 -10.38 -6.38 -40.63
N ARG A 34 -9.59 -7.33 -41.15
CA ARG A 34 -10.02 -8.74 -41.24
C ARG A 34 -9.90 -9.45 -39.90
N ASP A 35 -10.81 -10.41 -39.68
CA ASP A 35 -10.78 -11.30 -38.52
C ASP A 35 -9.47 -12.07 -38.38
N ALA A 36 -8.82 -12.43 -39.50
CA ALA A 36 -7.52 -13.13 -39.47
C ALA A 36 -6.39 -12.27 -38.88
N PHE A 37 -6.36 -10.96 -39.17
CA PHE A 37 -5.38 -10.05 -38.58
C PHE A 37 -5.68 -9.84 -37.09
N ARG A 38 -6.96 -9.68 -36.74
CA ARG A 38 -7.41 -9.58 -35.35
C ARG A 38 -6.99 -10.81 -34.54
N ALA A 39 -7.26 -12.01 -35.03
CA ALA A 39 -6.90 -13.26 -34.37
C ALA A 39 -5.38 -13.40 -34.16
N ALA A 40 -4.56 -12.96 -35.12
CA ALA A 40 -3.10 -12.95 -34.96
C ALA A 40 -2.63 -11.94 -33.89
N MET A 41 -3.26 -10.76 -33.82
CA MET A 41 -2.99 -9.77 -32.78
C MET A 41 -3.44 -10.24 -31.39
N GLU A 42 -4.57 -10.94 -31.31
CA GLU A 42 -5.07 -11.58 -30.09
C GLU A 42 -4.05 -12.59 -29.54
N ASP A 43 -3.54 -13.50 -30.38
CA ASP A 43 -2.56 -14.51 -29.99
C ASP A 43 -1.24 -13.89 -29.51
N GLU A 44 -0.66 -12.96 -30.27
CA GLU A 44 0.60 -12.31 -29.89
C GLU A 44 0.47 -11.43 -28.64
N THR A 45 -0.68 -10.76 -28.46
CA THR A 45 -0.94 -9.94 -27.27
C THR A 45 -1.16 -10.82 -26.04
N ALA A 46 -1.98 -11.87 -26.14
CA ALA A 46 -2.22 -12.81 -25.05
C ALA A 46 -0.90 -13.47 -24.62
N LYS A 47 -0.10 -13.94 -25.58
CA LYS A 47 1.23 -14.51 -25.33
C LYS A 47 2.19 -13.53 -24.66
N GLY A 48 2.24 -12.28 -25.13
CA GLY A 48 3.10 -11.24 -24.54
C GLY A 48 2.73 -10.87 -23.11
N LEU A 49 1.43 -10.95 -22.78
CA LEU A 49 0.89 -10.65 -21.45
C LEU A 49 0.70 -11.90 -20.57
N HIS A 50 1.12 -13.08 -21.05
CA HIS A 50 0.99 -14.37 -20.35
C HIS A 50 -0.46 -14.77 -20.02
N PHE A 51 -1.36 -14.58 -20.99
CA PHE A 51 -2.71 -15.11 -21.00
C PHE A 51 -2.82 -16.28 -21.99
N SER A 52 -3.69 -17.23 -21.69
CA SER A 52 -4.00 -18.35 -22.58
C SER A 52 -4.73 -17.91 -23.85
N SER A 53 -5.56 -16.88 -23.75
CA SER A 53 -6.28 -16.25 -24.86
C SER A 53 -6.66 -14.82 -24.52
N GLY A 54 -6.85 -13.99 -25.55
CA GLY A 54 -7.42 -12.65 -25.43
C GLY A 54 -8.32 -12.36 -26.63
N HIS A 55 -9.22 -11.40 -26.47
CA HIS A 55 -10.17 -11.00 -27.50
C HIS A 55 -10.14 -9.50 -27.71
N TYR A 56 -9.95 -9.08 -28.95
CA TYR A 56 -10.07 -7.69 -29.36
C TYR A 56 -11.47 -7.45 -29.94
N SER A 57 -12.01 -6.27 -29.70
CA SER A 57 -13.09 -5.73 -30.53
C SER A 57 -12.59 -5.47 -31.95
N PRO A 58 -13.48 -5.34 -32.96
CA PRO A 58 -13.08 -5.08 -34.34
C PRO A 58 -12.09 -3.91 -34.46
N ILE A 59 -10.93 -4.18 -35.07
CA ILE A 59 -9.87 -3.19 -35.25
C ILE A 59 -10.20 -2.32 -36.46
N ARG A 60 -10.33 -1.02 -36.26
CA ARG A 60 -10.62 -0.04 -37.31
C ARG A 60 -9.40 0.83 -37.55
N ARG A 61 -8.91 0.87 -38.79
CA ARG A 61 -7.87 1.81 -39.18
C ARG A 61 -8.48 3.19 -39.43
N MET A 62 -8.10 4.19 -38.63
CA MET A 62 -8.56 5.58 -38.75
C MET A 62 -7.71 6.43 -39.67
N GLY A 63 -6.46 6.03 -39.90
CA GLY A 63 -5.56 6.72 -40.80
C GLY A 63 -4.40 5.83 -41.22
N ALA A 64 -3.45 6.39 -41.97
CA ALA A 64 -2.35 5.60 -42.49
C ALA A 64 -1.53 4.89 -41.40
N LEU A 65 -1.42 5.52 -40.22
CA LEU A 65 -0.58 5.09 -39.11
C LEU A 65 -1.36 4.85 -37.81
N VAL A 66 -2.68 4.99 -37.82
CA VAL A 66 -3.52 4.95 -36.60
C VAL A 66 -4.58 3.87 -36.75
N ALA A 67 -4.71 3.04 -35.72
CA ALA A 67 -5.76 2.04 -35.58
C ALA A 67 -6.42 2.15 -34.21
N GLU A 68 -7.72 1.86 -34.17
CA GLU A 68 -8.56 1.91 -32.98
C GLU A 68 -9.26 0.58 -32.77
N SER A 69 -9.52 0.23 -31.52
CA SER A 69 -10.37 -0.88 -31.12
C SER A 69 -11.16 -0.46 -29.89
N GLU A 70 -12.44 -0.82 -29.84
CA GLU A 70 -13.31 -0.50 -28.70
C GLU A 70 -12.81 -1.15 -27.39
N GLY A 71 -12.10 -2.28 -27.48
CA GLY A 71 -11.49 -2.87 -26.30
C GLY A 71 -10.72 -4.16 -26.53
N PHE A 72 -10.05 -4.60 -25.48
CA PHE A 72 -9.35 -5.87 -25.37
C PHE A 72 -9.71 -6.53 -24.03
N GLN A 73 -10.00 -7.82 -24.05
CA GLN A 73 -10.29 -8.59 -22.85
C GLN A 73 -9.45 -9.85 -22.81
N ALA A 74 -8.80 -10.09 -21.67
CA ALA A 74 -8.12 -11.33 -21.38
C ALA A 74 -8.39 -11.76 -19.94
N SER A 75 -8.54 -13.06 -19.73
CA SER A 75 -8.81 -13.66 -18.43
C SER A 75 -7.98 -14.94 -18.27
N ASN A 76 -7.89 -15.45 -17.03
CA ASN A 76 -7.09 -16.64 -16.71
C ASN A 76 -5.61 -16.47 -17.04
N GLY A 77 -5.03 -15.35 -16.60
CA GLY A 77 -3.59 -15.14 -16.77
C GLY A 77 -2.76 -16.13 -15.95
N GLU A 78 -1.63 -16.54 -16.52
CA GLU A 78 -0.78 -17.62 -16.00
C GLU A 78 0.24 -17.14 -14.96
N ARG A 79 0.42 -15.81 -14.84
CA ARG A 79 1.45 -15.19 -13.97
C ARG A 79 0.84 -14.13 -13.06
N ALA A 80 1.48 -12.96 -12.95
CA ALA A 80 1.09 -11.86 -12.08
C ALA A 80 -0.28 -11.28 -12.47
N LEU A 81 -0.61 -11.27 -13.75
CA LEU A 81 -1.92 -10.82 -14.23
C LEU A 81 -2.93 -11.96 -14.11
N LYS A 82 -4.09 -11.67 -13.53
CA LYS A 82 -5.26 -12.55 -13.46
C LYS A 82 -6.24 -12.26 -14.59
N SER A 83 -6.52 -10.98 -14.82
CA SER A 83 -7.37 -10.49 -15.91
C SER A 83 -6.96 -9.09 -16.34
N LEU A 84 -7.22 -8.78 -17.59
CA LEU A 84 -7.02 -7.47 -18.19
C LEU A 84 -8.25 -7.12 -19.01
N TYR A 85 -8.79 -5.93 -18.79
CA TYR A 85 -9.76 -5.31 -19.67
C TYR A 85 -9.23 -3.93 -20.06
N ALA A 86 -9.19 -3.63 -21.35
CA ALA A 86 -8.79 -2.33 -21.85
C ALA A 86 -9.91 -1.81 -22.76
N HIS A 87 -10.24 -0.53 -22.64
CA HIS A 87 -11.30 0.14 -23.37
C HIS A 87 -10.78 1.34 -24.13
N GLY A 88 -11.33 1.60 -25.31
CA GLY A 88 -10.97 2.76 -26.13
C GLY A 88 -9.49 2.76 -26.51
N ILE A 89 -9.04 1.70 -27.17
CA ILE A 89 -7.63 1.51 -27.52
C ILE A 89 -7.33 2.24 -28.82
N THR A 90 -6.42 3.21 -28.77
CA THR A 90 -5.90 3.91 -29.94
C THR A 90 -4.39 3.68 -30.04
N ALA A 91 -3.92 3.15 -31.17
CA ALA A 91 -2.50 2.86 -31.36
C ALA A 91 -1.94 3.53 -32.61
N ARG A 92 -0.80 4.20 -32.47
CA ARG A 92 -0.04 4.79 -33.58
C ARG A 92 1.15 3.93 -33.95
N PHE A 93 1.09 3.32 -35.12
CA PHE A 93 2.12 2.46 -35.66
C PHE A 93 3.22 3.24 -36.39
N ASN A 94 4.47 2.82 -36.19
CA ASN A 94 5.63 3.33 -36.93
C ASN A 94 6.08 2.29 -37.99
N PRO A 95 5.85 2.55 -39.28
CA PRO A 95 6.11 1.60 -40.36
C PRO A 95 7.60 1.35 -40.57
N TRP A 96 8.47 2.26 -40.13
CA TRP A 96 9.91 2.07 -40.19
C TRP A 96 10.39 0.90 -39.33
N GLY A 97 9.59 0.50 -38.33
CA GLY A 97 9.84 -0.69 -37.52
C GLY A 97 9.93 -1.98 -38.33
N VAL A 98 9.17 -2.10 -39.43
CA VAL A 98 9.14 -3.32 -40.26
C VAL A 98 10.51 -3.58 -40.89
N PHE A 99 11.24 -2.53 -41.30
CA PHE A 99 12.57 -2.66 -41.88
C PHE A 99 13.63 -3.15 -40.89
N VAL A 100 13.39 -2.95 -39.59
CA VAL A 100 14.22 -3.51 -38.50
C VAL A 100 13.57 -4.71 -37.83
N ARG A 101 12.52 -5.29 -38.45
CA ARG A 101 11.80 -6.47 -37.98
C ARG A 101 11.19 -6.30 -36.58
N GLN A 102 10.60 -5.14 -36.33
CA GLN A 102 9.95 -4.77 -35.08
C GLN A 102 8.55 -4.22 -35.36
N TRP A 103 7.56 -4.66 -34.59
CA TRP A 103 6.30 -3.94 -34.49
C TRP A 103 6.51 -2.75 -33.56
N ARG A 104 6.59 -1.54 -34.10
CA ARG A 104 6.84 -0.33 -33.30
C ARG A 104 5.57 0.48 -33.17
N PHE A 105 5.09 0.62 -31.95
CA PHE A 105 4.02 1.56 -31.62
C PHE A 105 4.64 2.78 -30.96
N SER A 106 4.43 3.93 -31.58
CA SER A 106 4.96 5.20 -31.09
C SER A 106 4.17 5.70 -29.90
N ASP A 107 2.90 5.34 -29.86
CA ASP A 107 1.91 5.82 -28.91
C ASP A 107 0.78 4.79 -28.83
N VAL A 108 0.40 4.40 -27.62
CA VAL A 108 -0.77 3.57 -27.34
C VAL A 108 -1.55 4.27 -26.25
N HIS A 109 -2.74 4.74 -26.60
CA HIS A 109 -3.64 5.43 -25.69
C HIS A 109 -4.83 4.55 -25.34
N LEU A 110 -5.23 4.56 -24.08
CA LEU A 110 -6.34 3.80 -23.52
C LEU A 110 -7.26 4.77 -22.77
N GLU A 111 -8.55 4.80 -23.12
CA GLU A 111 -9.53 5.58 -22.35
C GLU A 111 -9.67 5.02 -20.93
N SER A 112 -9.76 3.68 -20.79
CA SER A 112 -9.71 3.04 -19.48
C SER A 112 -9.13 1.64 -19.49
N GLY A 113 -8.65 1.20 -18.34
CA GLY A 113 -8.10 -0.14 -18.13
C GLY A 113 -8.46 -0.72 -16.77
N GLU A 114 -8.77 -2.00 -16.71
CA GLU A 114 -8.92 -2.76 -15.48
C GLU A 114 -7.92 -3.91 -15.46
N VAL A 115 -7.08 -3.95 -14.44
CA VAL A 115 -6.05 -4.96 -14.25
C VAL A 115 -6.30 -5.65 -12.91
N ALA A 116 -6.45 -6.97 -12.93
CA ALA A 116 -6.45 -7.76 -11.70
C ALA A 116 -5.11 -8.50 -11.59
N ILE A 117 -4.47 -8.37 -10.43
CA ILE A 117 -3.17 -8.99 -10.11
C ILE A 117 -3.39 -10.16 -9.15
N GLN A 118 -2.60 -11.22 -9.30
CA GLN A 118 -2.59 -12.40 -8.43
C GLN A 118 -1.16 -12.76 -8.00
N ILE A 119 -1.06 -13.43 -6.85
CA ILE A 119 0.18 -14.05 -6.39
C ILE A 119 0.34 -15.38 -7.14
N TYR A 120 1.52 -15.63 -7.70
CA TYR A 120 1.84 -16.85 -8.42
C TYR A 120 3.21 -17.38 -8.02
N GLU A 121 3.41 -18.69 -8.16
CA GLU A 121 4.74 -19.29 -8.05
C GLU A 121 5.44 -19.21 -9.40
N ALA A 122 6.59 -18.52 -9.44
CA ALA A 122 7.38 -18.38 -10.65
C ALA A 122 8.00 -19.73 -11.04
N ASN A 123 7.43 -20.41 -12.04
CA ASN A 123 8.06 -21.55 -12.68
C ASN A 123 8.85 -21.07 -13.91
N PRO A 124 10.17 -21.28 -13.97
CA PRO A 124 10.96 -20.86 -15.13
C PRO A 124 10.54 -21.65 -16.38
N GLU A 125 9.99 -20.94 -17.38
CA GLU A 125 9.66 -21.53 -18.67
C GLU A 125 10.90 -22.04 -19.40
N ALA A 126 10.78 -23.24 -19.97
CA ALA A 126 11.71 -23.72 -20.98
C ALA A 126 11.58 -22.85 -22.24
N ILE A 127 12.69 -22.27 -22.69
CA ILE A 127 12.75 -21.47 -23.92
C ILE A 127 12.39 -22.41 -25.08
N LYS A 128 11.18 -22.28 -25.64
CA LYS A 128 10.80 -23.04 -26.84
C LYS A 128 11.71 -22.63 -28.00
N PRO A 129 12.37 -23.58 -28.68
CA PRO A 129 13.25 -23.26 -29.80
C PRO A 129 12.43 -22.63 -30.93
N LYS A 130 12.92 -21.51 -31.47
CA LYS A 130 12.24 -20.80 -32.57
C LYS A 130 12.39 -21.59 -33.87
N PRO A 131 11.33 -21.74 -34.69
CA PRO A 131 11.42 -22.35 -36.01
C PRO A 131 12.39 -21.58 -36.93
N TRP A 132 13.02 -22.27 -37.89
CA TRP A 132 14.02 -21.73 -38.81
C TRP A 132 13.51 -20.55 -39.66
N PHE A 133 12.22 -20.49 -39.95
CA PHE A 133 11.57 -19.41 -40.72
C PHE A 133 11.25 -18.15 -39.89
N SER A 134 11.47 -18.16 -38.57
CA SER A 134 11.34 -16.97 -37.71
C SER A 134 12.34 -15.86 -38.04
N ILE A 135 13.29 -16.10 -38.96
CA ILE A 135 14.21 -15.11 -39.54
C ILE A 135 13.51 -14.16 -40.52
N PHE A 136 12.26 -14.40 -40.91
CA PHE A 136 11.53 -13.52 -41.84
C PHE A 136 10.39 -12.73 -41.19
N LEU A 137 10.08 -12.98 -39.92
CA LEU A 137 8.98 -12.32 -39.19
C LEU A 137 9.52 -11.20 -38.27
N PRO A 138 8.71 -10.19 -37.92
CA PRO A 138 9.03 -9.27 -36.84
C PRO A 138 9.19 -10.04 -35.51
N ASN A 139 10.25 -9.77 -34.76
CA ASN A 139 10.64 -10.60 -33.62
C ASN A 139 10.33 -9.97 -32.25
N ARG A 140 9.96 -8.69 -32.23
CA ARG A 140 9.72 -7.91 -31.01
C ARG A 140 8.65 -6.84 -31.25
N VAL A 141 7.76 -6.68 -30.27
CA VAL A 141 6.89 -5.51 -30.15
C VAL A 141 7.63 -4.47 -29.31
N PHE A 142 7.72 -3.24 -29.79
CA PHE A 142 8.33 -2.12 -29.10
C PHE A 142 7.26 -1.06 -28.87
N LEU A 143 7.00 -0.77 -27.60
CA LEU A 143 6.05 0.23 -27.15
C LEU A 143 6.85 1.42 -26.64
N LYS A 144 6.75 2.57 -27.33
CA LYS A 144 7.48 3.77 -26.93
C LYS A 144 6.79 4.51 -25.78
N HIS A 145 5.47 4.46 -25.76
CA HIS A 145 4.64 5.22 -24.84
C HIS A 145 3.28 4.54 -24.74
N ILE A 146 2.83 4.25 -23.53
CA ILE A 146 1.46 3.78 -23.26
C ILE A 146 0.86 4.71 -22.23
N GLU A 147 -0.31 5.28 -22.51
CA GLU A 147 -1.03 6.13 -21.59
C GLU A 147 -2.44 5.56 -21.39
N SER A 148 -2.90 5.56 -20.14
CA SER A 148 -4.28 5.30 -19.79
C SER A 148 -4.83 6.44 -18.94
N GLU A 149 -5.95 7.03 -19.37
CA GLU A 149 -6.58 8.13 -18.62
C GLU A 149 -7.13 7.64 -17.29
N ARG A 150 -7.72 6.43 -17.28
CA ARG A 150 -8.33 5.84 -16.09
C ARG A 150 -8.06 4.34 -15.98
N SER A 151 -7.18 3.99 -15.05
CA SER A 151 -6.84 2.60 -14.75
C SER A 151 -7.26 2.19 -13.34
N ASP A 152 -7.88 1.01 -13.23
CA ASP A 152 -8.20 0.33 -11.99
C ASP A 152 -7.28 -0.88 -11.85
N ILE A 153 -6.35 -0.82 -10.89
CA ILE A 153 -5.37 -1.89 -10.61
C ILE A 153 -5.77 -2.55 -9.30
N THR A 154 -6.15 -3.82 -9.35
CA THR A 154 -6.79 -4.51 -8.21
C THR A 154 -6.08 -5.80 -7.84
N TRP A 155 -6.09 -6.12 -6.55
CA TRP A 155 -5.55 -7.35 -5.98
C TRP A 155 -6.41 -7.82 -4.80
N GLN A 156 -6.13 -9.00 -4.28
CA GLN A 156 -6.80 -9.53 -3.09
C GLN A 156 -5.93 -9.27 -1.84
N PHE A 157 -6.52 -8.67 -0.81
CA PHE A 157 -5.87 -8.46 0.48
C PHE A 157 -6.82 -8.88 1.60
N ARG A 158 -6.40 -9.86 2.41
CA ARG A 158 -7.22 -10.47 3.48
C ARG A 158 -8.62 -10.95 3.02
N GLY A 159 -8.73 -11.43 1.78
CA GLY A 159 -9.99 -11.89 1.19
C GLY A 159 -10.90 -10.77 0.67
N GLU A 160 -10.46 -9.51 0.75
CA GLU A 160 -11.18 -8.36 0.20
C GLU A 160 -10.48 -7.81 -1.04
N ARG A 161 -11.27 -7.18 -1.94
CA ARG A 161 -10.75 -6.49 -3.12
C ARG A 161 -10.05 -5.20 -2.68
N ALA A 162 -8.75 -5.15 -2.88
CA ALA A 162 -7.94 -3.95 -2.73
C ALA A 162 -7.52 -3.43 -4.11
N GLY A 163 -7.18 -2.16 -4.21
CA GLY A 163 -6.75 -1.59 -5.48
C GLY A 163 -6.48 -0.10 -5.47
N PHE A 164 -5.83 0.35 -6.54
CA PHE A 164 -5.87 1.73 -7.00
C PHE A 164 -6.99 1.87 -8.03
N PHE A 165 -7.85 2.86 -7.85
CA PHE A 165 -9.05 3.06 -8.67
C PHE A 165 -9.01 4.45 -9.30
N GLY A 166 -9.29 4.51 -10.60
CA GLY A 166 -9.33 5.73 -11.38
C GLY A 166 -7.99 6.46 -11.48
N THR A 167 -6.89 5.70 -11.55
CA THR A 167 -5.53 6.24 -11.63
C THR A 167 -5.14 6.47 -13.08
N GLN A 168 -4.59 7.64 -13.40
CA GLN A 168 -3.96 7.84 -14.71
C GLN A 168 -2.62 7.10 -14.71
N LEU A 169 -2.37 6.30 -15.74
CA LEU A 169 -1.17 5.47 -15.84
C LEU A 169 -0.40 5.80 -17.11
N LEU A 170 0.89 6.06 -16.95
CA LEU A 170 1.85 6.27 -18.02
C LEU A 170 2.93 5.19 -17.92
N ILE A 171 3.15 4.45 -19.00
CA ILE A 171 4.16 3.40 -19.09
C ILE A 171 5.16 3.77 -20.17
N THR A 172 6.43 3.83 -19.78
CA THR A 172 7.54 4.18 -20.67
C THR A 172 8.62 3.09 -20.66
N PRO A 173 9.26 2.81 -21.80
CA PRO A 173 10.31 1.80 -21.87
C PRO A 173 11.55 2.27 -21.10
N HIS A 174 12.11 1.38 -20.28
CA HIS A 174 13.39 1.52 -19.60
C HIS A 174 14.30 0.38 -20.05
N GLY A 175 14.99 0.57 -21.18
CA GLY A 175 15.78 -0.50 -21.81
C GLY A 175 14.90 -1.67 -22.26
N PRO A 176 15.08 -2.89 -21.73
CA PRO A 176 14.20 -4.03 -22.00
C PRO A 176 12.95 -4.09 -21.10
N ASP A 177 12.90 -3.25 -20.06
CA ASP A 177 11.88 -3.23 -19.01
C ASP A 177 10.98 -1.98 -19.13
N PHE A 178 10.10 -1.74 -18.15
CA PHE A 178 9.16 -0.63 -18.16
C PHE A 178 9.14 0.15 -16.84
N GLU A 179 9.10 1.48 -16.97
CA GLU A 179 8.74 2.40 -15.90
C GLU A 179 7.25 2.70 -15.95
N TYR A 180 6.67 2.86 -14.77
CA TYR A 180 5.26 3.11 -14.54
C TYR A 180 5.14 4.37 -13.70
N PHE A 181 4.48 5.37 -14.27
CA PHE A 181 4.11 6.61 -13.60
C PHE A 181 2.60 6.59 -13.41
N ALA A 182 2.16 6.71 -12.17
CA ALA A 182 0.74 6.73 -11.85
C ALA A 182 0.40 8.04 -11.12
N SER A 183 -0.71 8.66 -11.46
CA SER A 183 -1.16 9.90 -10.83
C SER A 183 -2.67 10.00 -10.74
N GLY A 184 -3.15 10.61 -9.66
CA GLY A 184 -4.59 10.66 -9.39
C GLY A 184 -5.19 9.31 -9.03
N GLY A 185 -6.47 9.31 -8.69
CA GLY A 185 -7.19 8.13 -8.25
C GLY A 185 -7.12 7.88 -6.75
N ARG A 186 -7.67 6.74 -6.32
CA ARG A 186 -7.85 6.37 -4.91
C ARG A 186 -7.38 4.97 -4.60
N LEU A 187 -6.63 4.84 -3.52
CA LEU A 187 -6.29 3.57 -2.89
C LEU A 187 -7.43 3.13 -1.99
N LYS A 188 -7.93 1.91 -2.20
CA LYS A 188 -8.87 1.25 -1.29
C LYS A 188 -8.30 -0.11 -0.90
N MET A 189 -8.19 -0.37 0.40
CA MET A 189 -7.80 -1.68 0.93
C MET A 189 -8.34 -1.86 2.34
N ALA A 190 -8.49 -3.10 2.80
CA ALA A 190 -8.88 -3.37 4.18
C ALA A 190 -7.83 -2.81 5.16
N LEU A 191 -8.28 -2.32 6.32
CA LEU A 191 -7.48 -1.73 7.43
C LEU A 191 -6.85 -0.37 7.18
N VAL A 192 -6.90 0.14 5.96
CA VAL A 192 -6.39 1.48 5.60
C VAL A 192 -7.57 2.31 5.15
N PRO A 193 -7.73 3.57 5.62
CA PRO A 193 -8.77 4.45 5.08
C PRO A 193 -8.55 4.68 3.58
N GLU A 194 -9.58 5.15 2.87
CA GLU A 194 -9.37 5.56 1.47
C GLU A 194 -8.34 6.70 1.44
N LEU A 195 -7.33 6.56 0.56
CA LEU A 195 -6.28 7.55 0.35
C LEU A 195 -6.25 7.96 -1.11
N ASP A 196 -6.04 9.23 -1.38
CA ASP A 196 -5.83 9.74 -2.73
C ASP A 196 -4.38 9.50 -3.17
N LEU A 197 -4.20 8.94 -4.36
CA LEU A 197 -2.88 8.78 -4.96
C LEU A 197 -2.50 10.07 -5.68
N ARG A 198 -1.46 10.76 -5.20
CA ARG A 198 -0.92 11.95 -5.89
C ARG A 198 0.03 11.55 -7.00
N ARG A 199 0.97 10.66 -6.66
CA ARG A 199 2.01 10.19 -7.56
C ARG A 199 2.50 8.82 -7.15
N ALA A 200 2.82 7.99 -8.12
CA ALA A 200 3.64 6.80 -7.98
C ALA A 200 4.63 6.74 -9.14
N HIS A 201 5.87 6.38 -8.84
CA HIS A 201 6.90 6.07 -9.82
C HIS A 201 7.54 4.73 -9.48
N ILE A 202 7.33 3.75 -10.36
CA ILE A 202 7.70 2.36 -10.16
C ILE A 202 8.46 1.85 -11.38
N LEU A 203 9.55 1.13 -11.18
CA LEU A 203 10.26 0.37 -12.20
C LEU A 203 10.06 -1.11 -11.94
N ILE A 204 9.57 -1.85 -12.95
CA ILE A 204 9.44 -3.30 -12.87
C ILE A 204 10.38 -3.92 -13.90
N THR A 205 11.36 -4.65 -13.42
CA THR A 205 12.30 -5.42 -14.25
C THR A 205 12.03 -6.92 -14.11
N LYS A 206 12.77 -7.75 -14.84
CA LYS A 206 12.70 -9.21 -14.69
C LYS A 206 13.01 -9.71 -13.27
N THR A 207 13.86 -9.02 -12.51
CA THR A 207 14.40 -9.49 -11.21
C THR A 207 14.13 -8.57 -10.05
N LEU A 208 13.63 -7.36 -10.30
CA LEU A 208 13.48 -6.32 -9.28
C LEU A 208 12.26 -5.45 -9.58
N LEU A 209 11.46 -5.20 -8.56
CA LEU A 209 10.49 -4.12 -8.51
C LEU A 209 11.07 -3.02 -7.62
N THR A 210 11.24 -1.82 -8.18
CA THR A 210 11.71 -0.64 -7.45
C THR A 210 10.59 0.38 -7.38
N ILE A 211 10.25 0.80 -6.16
CA ILE A 211 9.36 1.91 -5.87
C ILE A 211 10.25 3.12 -5.59
N TYR A 212 10.36 4.02 -6.56
CA TYR A 212 11.16 5.23 -6.40
C TYR A 212 10.48 6.22 -5.45
N ASP A 213 9.17 6.42 -5.64
CA ASP A 213 8.36 7.31 -4.83
C ASP A 213 6.88 6.95 -5.00
N VAL A 214 6.14 6.92 -3.90
CA VAL A 214 4.68 6.83 -3.86
C VAL A 214 4.20 7.83 -2.82
N ASP A 215 3.39 8.79 -3.25
CA ASP A 215 2.78 9.82 -2.41
C ASP A 215 1.26 9.59 -2.33
N LEU A 216 0.81 9.20 -1.15
CA LEU A 216 -0.60 9.00 -0.81
C LEU A 216 -1.05 10.07 0.17
N ALA A 217 -2.25 10.61 0.01
CA ALA A 217 -2.79 11.63 0.88
C ALA A 217 -4.16 11.26 1.42
N SER A 218 -4.51 11.77 2.61
CA SER A 218 -5.89 11.62 3.12
C SER A 218 -6.90 12.43 2.31
N ASP A 219 -6.44 13.49 1.65
CA ASP A 219 -7.19 14.31 0.69
C ASP A 219 -6.16 14.88 -0.30
N SER A 220 -6.49 14.83 -1.59
CA SER A 220 -5.78 15.44 -2.70
C SER A 220 -5.22 16.84 -2.41
N ARG A 221 -5.92 17.67 -1.61
CA ARG A 221 -5.52 19.05 -1.25
C ARG A 221 -4.93 19.20 0.15
N GLY A 222 -4.93 18.13 0.94
CA GLY A 222 -4.49 18.18 2.34
C GLY A 222 -2.97 18.26 2.49
N GLU A 223 -2.49 18.60 3.67
CA GLU A 223 -1.05 18.53 3.99
C GLU A 223 -0.63 17.14 4.51
N ALA A 224 -1.61 16.26 4.76
CA ALA A 224 -1.38 14.91 5.26
C ALA A 224 -0.94 13.98 4.13
N SER A 225 0.28 13.43 4.21
CA SER A 225 0.84 12.55 3.19
C SER A 225 1.60 11.35 3.77
N ILE A 226 1.63 10.28 2.99
CA ILE A 226 2.41 9.07 3.22
C ILE A 226 3.30 8.89 2.01
N HIS A 227 4.61 8.98 2.24
CA HIS A 227 5.63 8.76 1.23
C HIS A 227 6.24 7.39 1.40
N ALA A 228 6.26 6.57 0.35
CA ALA A 228 6.84 5.24 0.38
C ALA A 228 7.85 5.05 -0.75
N GLN A 229 8.95 4.36 -0.44
CA GLN A 229 10.00 3.96 -1.38
C GLN A 229 10.55 2.60 -0.98
N GLY A 230 11.09 1.84 -1.93
CA GLY A 230 11.60 0.52 -1.61
C GLY A 230 11.90 -0.35 -2.81
N ASN A 231 12.32 -1.57 -2.53
CA ASN A 231 12.66 -2.58 -3.51
C ASN A 231 12.07 -3.94 -3.11
N ALA A 232 11.67 -4.72 -4.10
CA ALA A 232 11.27 -6.11 -3.92
C ALA A 232 11.91 -6.97 -5.01
N GLY A 233 12.63 -8.01 -4.61
CA GLY A 233 13.18 -9.02 -5.50
C GLY A 233 12.07 -9.81 -6.20
N LEU A 234 12.29 -10.11 -7.48
CA LEU A 234 11.40 -10.93 -8.30
C LEU A 234 12.10 -12.23 -8.75
N GLY A 235 11.33 -13.31 -8.82
CA GLY A 235 11.81 -14.62 -9.28
C GLY A 235 12.54 -15.40 -8.17
N LYS A 236 13.87 -15.52 -8.28
CA LYS A 236 14.70 -16.29 -7.33
C LYS A 236 14.95 -15.50 -6.05
N ASP A 237 15.25 -14.21 -6.20
CA ASP A 237 15.26 -13.27 -5.09
C ASP A 237 13.81 -12.90 -4.78
N LYS A 238 13.45 -12.97 -3.50
CA LYS A 238 12.13 -12.59 -3.00
C LYS A 238 12.24 -11.56 -1.87
N SER A 239 13.45 -11.06 -1.60
CA SER A 239 13.69 -10.10 -0.54
C SER A 239 12.87 -8.84 -0.74
N VAL A 240 12.48 -8.21 0.36
CA VAL A 240 11.71 -6.96 0.33
C VAL A 240 12.37 -5.98 1.28
N ASP A 241 12.44 -4.73 0.87
CA ASP A 241 12.90 -3.59 1.66
C ASP A 241 12.01 -2.38 1.33
N LEU A 242 11.22 -1.91 2.28
CA LEU A 242 10.26 -0.82 2.09
C LEU A 242 10.39 0.18 3.23
N LYS A 243 10.49 1.46 2.88
CA LYS A 243 10.48 2.57 3.83
C LYS A 243 9.26 3.43 3.56
N ALA A 244 8.54 3.79 4.62
CA ALA A 244 7.38 4.66 4.56
C ALA A 244 7.50 5.77 5.62
N ASN A 245 7.18 6.99 5.23
CA ASN A 245 7.13 8.16 6.10
C ASN A 245 5.72 8.73 6.08
N ALA A 246 5.15 8.96 7.25
CA ALA A 246 3.84 9.56 7.45
C ALA A 246 4.02 10.97 8.02
N ASP A 247 3.43 11.97 7.35
CA ASP A 247 3.37 13.35 7.79
C ASP A 247 1.91 13.75 8.04
N ARG A 248 1.63 14.23 9.26
CA ARG A 248 0.34 14.84 9.66
C ARG A 248 -0.89 13.97 9.39
N ILE A 249 -0.78 12.65 9.55
CA ILE A 249 -1.87 11.72 9.27
C ILE A 249 -2.94 11.79 10.37
N PRO A 250 -4.22 12.06 10.05
CA PRO A 250 -5.26 12.15 11.05
C PRO A 250 -5.59 10.77 11.63
N ILE A 251 -5.19 10.49 12.87
CA ILE A 251 -5.26 9.14 13.47
C ILE A 251 -6.69 8.60 13.56
N HIS A 252 -7.69 9.47 13.71
CA HIS A 252 -9.09 9.07 13.85
C HIS A 252 -9.62 8.24 12.67
N ALA A 253 -9.08 8.44 11.45
CA ALA A 253 -9.50 7.70 10.27
C ALA A 253 -8.98 6.25 10.28
N TRP A 254 -7.83 6.03 10.94
CA TRP A 254 -7.09 4.76 11.02
C TRP A 254 -7.45 3.90 12.22
N LEU A 255 -8.15 4.49 13.19
CA LEU A 255 -8.56 3.80 14.41
C LEU A 255 -9.79 2.91 14.18
N PRO A 256 -9.92 1.78 14.92
CA PRO A 256 -11.15 0.99 14.93
C PRO A 256 -12.37 1.83 15.34
N ALA A 257 -13.57 1.42 14.90
CA ALA A 257 -14.81 2.21 15.07
C ALA A 257 -15.04 2.72 16.51
N GLN A 258 -14.75 1.87 17.49
CA GLN A 258 -14.85 2.17 18.93
C GLN A 258 -13.92 3.30 19.42
N TRP A 259 -12.80 3.51 18.74
CA TRP A 259 -11.79 4.51 19.09
C TRP A 259 -11.93 5.83 18.33
N LYS A 260 -12.63 5.84 17.18
CA LYS A 260 -12.76 7.03 16.31
C LYS A 260 -13.35 8.26 17.01
N ARG A 261 -14.23 8.06 17.99
CA ARG A 261 -14.85 9.16 18.76
C ARG A 261 -14.04 9.59 19.98
N THR A 262 -13.08 8.76 20.38
CA THR A 262 -12.36 8.82 21.64
C THR A 262 -11.01 9.50 21.49
N LEU A 263 -10.26 9.13 20.45
CA LEU A 263 -8.90 9.57 20.22
C LEU A 263 -8.83 10.37 18.90
N SER A 264 -8.23 11.56 18.95
CA SER A 264 -7.94 12.38 17.77
C SER A 264 -6.55 13.00 17.88
N GLY A 265 -5.99 13.41 16.75
CA GLY A 265 -4.65 13.97 16.66
C GLY A 265 -4.02 13.69 15.29
N ASN A 266 -2.81 14.21 15.09
CA ASN A 266 -2.07 14.07 13.85
C ASN A 266 -0.82 13.22 14.11
N ALA A 267 -0.70 12.07 13.45
CA ALA A 267 0.43 11.18 13.52
C ALA A 267 1.53 11.58 12.54
N PHE A 268 2.76 11.45 13.02
CA PHE A 268 4.00 11.59 12.28
C PHE A 268 4.81 10.34 12.57
N GLY A 269 5.45 9.76 11.57
CA GLY A 269 6.25 8.57 11.83
C GLY A 269 7.00 8.08 10.62
N GLU A 270 7.93 7.19 10.90
CA GLU A 270 8.69 6.45 9.90
C GLU A 270 8.55 4.97 10.21
N VAL A 271 8.49 4.16 9.15
CA VAL A 271 8.39 2.71 9.22
C VAL A 271 9.34 2.13 8.19
N HIS A 272 10.20 1.23 8.63
CA HIS A 272 11.04 0.40 7.79
C HIS A 272 10.57 -1.05 7.91
N TRP A 273 10.21 -1.66 6.79
CA TRP A 273 9.86 -3.07 6.69
C TRP A 273 10.85 -3.78 5.76
N SER A 274 11.34 -4.92 6.20
CA SER A 274 12.15 -5.79 5.35
C SER A 274 11.92 -7.27 5.63
N GLY A 275 12.36 -8.13 4.72
CA GLY A 275 12.24 -9.57 4.85
C GLY A 275 12.95 -10.33 3.74
N GLU A 276 13.28 -11.59 3.99
CA GLU A 276 13.89 -12.47 2.99
C GLU A 276 12.88 -12.88 1.89
N ASN A 277 11.60 -12.84 2.22
CA ASN A 277 10.51 -13.10 1.31
C ASN A 277 9.26 -12.28 1.71
N PRO A 278 8.23 -12.14 0.85
CA PRO A 278 7.04 -11.36 1.19
C PRO A 278 6.13 -12.01 2.24
N LYS A 279 6.51 -13.17 2.81
CA LYS A 279 5.70 -13.82 3.85
C LYS A 279 5.97 -13.20 5.22
N LEU A 280 4.91 -13.16 6.02
CA LEU A 280 4.91 -12.55 7.35
C LEU A 280 5.97 -13.17 8.28
N GLU A 281 6.24 -14.47 8.16
CA GLU A 281 7.18 -15.19 9.04
C GLU A 281 8.63 -14.74 8.87
N SER A 282 8.98 -14.22 7.69
CA SER A 282 10.31 -13.65 7.41
C SER A 282 10.36 -12.13 7.58
N SER A 283 9.25 -11.51 7.98
CA SER A 283 9.15 -10.07 8.13
C SER A 283 9.80 -9.58 9.42
N PHE A 284 10.59 -8.54 9.28
CA PHE A 284 11.07 -7.72 10.38
C PHE A 284 10.94 -6.25 10.01
N GLY A 285 10.92 -5.40 11.02
CA GLY A 285 10.90 -3.98 10.78
C GLY A 285 10.93 -3.18 12.06
N ASP A 286 11.03 -1.88 11.88
CA ASP A 286 11.12 -0.92 12.94
C ASP A 286 10.44 0.38 12.52
N GLY A 287 10.12 1.21 13.51
CA GLY A 287 9.52 2.50 13.25
C GLY A 287 9.36 3.33 14.50
N ALA A 288 9.08 4.60 14.28
CA ALA A 288 8.78 5.55 15.31
C ALA A 288 7.46 6.25 14.97
N LEU A 289 6.63 6.46 15.98
CA LEU A 289 5.36 7.16 15.87
C LEU A 289 5.32 8.29 16.89
N ARG A 290 4.89 9.47 16.45
CA ARG A 290 4.60 10.62 17.30
C ARG A 290 3.26 11.21 16.93
N VAL A 291 2.39 11.41 17.91
CA VAL A 291 1.11 12.08 17.75
C VAL A 291 1.22 13.50 18.30
N ARG A 292 0.90 14.48 17.47
CA ARG A 292 0.75 15.89 17.87
C ARG A 292 -0.73 16.24 18.00
N GLU A 293 -1.00 17.21 18.87
CA GLU A 293 -2.37 17.68 19.14
C GLU A 293 -3.31 16.54 19.55
N GLY A 294 -2.75 15.54 20.25
CA GLY A 294 -3.48 14.37 20.72
C GLY A 294 -4.56 14.78 21.72
N ARG A 295 -5.77 14.29 21.53
CA ARG A 295 -6.90 14.50 22.44
C ARG A 295 -7.57 13.18 22.74
N ILE A 296 -7.82 12.93 24.01
CA ILE A 296 -8.57 11.77 24.49
C ILE A 296 -9.82 12.30 25.18
N ARG A 297 -10.99 11.80 24.78
CA ARG A 297 -12.30 12.14 25.35
C ARG A 297 -13.20 10.93 25.40
N ASN A 298 -14.30 11.02 26.16
CA ASN A 298 -15.36 10.00 26.20
C ASN A 298 -14.88 8.60 26.61
N LEU A 299 -13.81 8.51 27.41
CA LEU A 299 -13.40 7.25 28.00
C LEU A 299 -14.23 6.97 29.26
N PRO A 300 -14.94 5.83 29.35
CA PRO A 300 -15.76 5.50 30.52
C PRO A 300 -14.96 5.53 31.84
N LEU A 301 -13.72 5.04 31.82
CA LEU A 301 -12.82 5.12 32.97
C LEU A 301 -12.57 6.58 33.39
N LEU A 302 -12.24 7.44 32.41
CA LEU A 302 -11.90 8.84 32.68
C LEU A 302 -13.08 9.62 33.25
N ASN A 303 -14.29 9.38 32.73
CA ASN A 303 -15.50 10.02 33.25
C ASN A 303 -15.74 9.65 34.73
N LYS A 304 -15.54 8.39 35.09
CA LYS A 304 -15.70 7.95 36.49
C LYS A 304 -14.58 8.42 37.40
N LEU A 305 -13.34 8.49 36.90
CA LEU A 305 -12.24 9.12 37.63
C LEU A 305 -12.51 10.60 37.86
N ALA A 306 -13.12 11.30 36.89
CA ALA A 306 -13.54 12.68 37.05
C ALA A 306 -14.60 12.84 38.15
N GLU A 307 -15.58 11.95 38.23
CA GLU A 307 -16.60 11.91 39.29
C GLU A 307 -15.97 11.67 40.66
N LEU A 308 -15.09 10.66 40.78
CA LEU A 308 -14.42 10.29 42.03
C LEU A 308 -13.48 11.37 42.53
N ALA A 309 -12.60 11.86 41.67
CA ALA A 309 -11.66 12.92 42.02
C ALA A 309 -12.33 14.30 42.12
N ARG A 310 -13.64 14.38 41.86
CA ARG A 310 -14.40 15.63 41.69
C ARG A 310 -13.66 16.64 40.79
N ASN A 311 -13.02 16.12 39.75
CA ASN A 311 -12.18 16.90 38.86
C ASN A 311 -12.53 16.59 37.39
N LYS A 312 -13.33 17.46 36.79
CA LYS A 312 -13.77 17.35 35.40
C LYS A 312 -12.60 17.33 34.39
N SER A 313 -11.40 17.76 34.78
CA SER A 313 -10.26 17.76 33.88
C SER A 313 -9.76 16.36 33.48
N PHE A 314 -10.30 15.30 34.07
CA PHE A 314 -10.06 13.93 33.62
C PHE A 314 -10.95 13.52 32.43
N GLU A 315 -12.13 14.14 32.24
CA GLU A 315 -13.05 13.81 31.13
C GLU A 315 -12.42 14.10 29.75
N TYR A 316 -11.44 15.01 29.73
CA TYR A 316 -10.71 15.47 28.56
C TYR A 316 -9.21 15.52 28.85
N LEU A 317 -8.43 14.73 28.10
CA LEU A 317 -6.97 14.79 28.16
C LEU A 317 -6.43 15.41 26.88
N GLN A 318 -5.47 16.32 27.05
CA GLN A 318 -4.75 16.96 25.96
C GLN A 318 -3.28 16.54 26.02
N LEU A 319 -2.86 15.74 25.06
CA LEU A 319 -1.51 15.18 25.03
C LEU A 319 -0.54 16.22 24.47
N ASN A 320 0.46 16.59 25.29
CA ASN A 320 1.59 17.43 24.88
C ASN A 320 2.69 16.59 24.23
N ASP A 321 2.90 15.37 24.72
CA ASP A 321 3.78 14.38 24.12
C ASP A 321 3.04 13.05 24.02
N CYS A 322 3.21 12.38 22.90
CA CYS A 322 2.67 11.05 22.64
C CYS A 322 3.58 10.44 21.57
N SER A 323 4.56 9.69 22.00
CA SER A 323 5.50 9.02 21.10
C SER A 323 5.81 7.60 21.56
N LEU A 324 6.19 6.78 20.60
CA LEU A 324 6.64 5.41 20.81
C LEU A 324 7.56 4.99 19.67
N SER A 325 8.47 4.08 19.98
CA SER A 325 9.28 3.35 19.01
C SER A 325 8.80 1.90 19.01
N PHE A 326 8.80 1.24 17.86
CA PHE A 326 8.43 -0.16 17.79
C PHE A 326 9.37 -0.92 16.87
N THR A 327 9.60 -2.17 17.20
CA THR A 327 10.34 -3.13 16.37
C THR A 327 9.53 -4.41 16.33
N TRP A 328 9.40 -5.03 15.16
CA TRP A 328 8.80 -6.34 15.04
C TRP A 328 9.74 -7.31 14.35
N ARG A 329 9.70 -8.56 14.82
CA ARG A 329 10.29 -9.72 14.16
C ARG A 329 9.35 -10.86 14.45
N TYR A 330 8.63 -11.30 13.43
CA TYR A 330 7.53 -12.25 13.62
C TYR A 330 7.97 -13.44 14.48
N PRO A 331 7.20 -13.83 15.53
CA PRO A 331 5.88 -13.34 15.93
C PRO A 331 5.92 -12.31 17.08
N LYS A 332 7.06 -11.67 17.32
CA LYS A 332 7.31 -10.75 18.42
C LYS A 332 7.22 -9.29 17.96
N ILE A 333 6.57 -8.46 18.76
CA ILE A 333 6.53 -7.00 18.61
C ILE A 333 7.01 -6.40 19.93
N ASP A 334 8.05 -5.59 19.89
CA ASP A 334 8.53 -4.81 21.03
C ASP A 334 8.21 -3.34 20.78
N ILE A 335 7.52 -2.71 21.73
CA ILE A 335 7.20 -1.30 21.76
C ILE A 335 7.99 -0.69 22.90
N LYS A 336 8.83 0.29 22.59
CA LYS A 336 9.77 0.93 23.51
C LYS A 336 9.60 2.44 23.46
N ASP A 337 10.27 3.12 24.37
CA ASP A 337 10.29 4.58 24.46
C ASP A 337 8.88 5.18 24.44
N ILE A 338 7.91 4.47 25.04
CA ILE A 338 6.55 4.96 25.16
C ILE A 338 6.63 6.19 26.04
N ALA A 339 6.20 7.33 25.52
CA ALA A 339 6.15 8.60 26.24
C ALA A 339 4.81 9.26 25.95
N ILE A 340 3.93 9.32 26.95
CA ILE A 340 2.62 9.97 26.86
C ILE A 340 2.52 10.96 28.00
N GLU A 341 2.36 12.25 27.70
CA GLU A 341 2.35 13.30 28.71
C GLU A 341 1.24 14.32 28.44
N GLU A 342 0.51 14.65 29.49
CA GLU A 342 -0.17 15.93 29.61
C GLU A 342 0.51 16.73 30.73
N ARG A 343 1.24 17.77 30.34
CA ARG A 343 2.13 18.53 31.20
C ARG A 343 1.36 19.10 32.38
N GLY A 344 1.81 18.75 33.60
CA GLY A 344 1.18 19.19 34.84
C GLY A 344 0.00 18.34 35.30
N LYS A 345 -0.41 17.32 34.54
CA LYS A 345 -1.42 16.33 34.96
C LYS A 345 -0.80 14.96 35.17
N PHE A 346 -0.32 14.33 34.11
CA PHE A 346 0.17 12.95 34.14
C PHE A 346 1.25 12.71 33.08
N ARG A 347 2.06 11.67 33.32
CA ARG A 347 3.07 11.19 32.41
C ARG A 347 3.15 9.66 32.48
N ILE A 348 3.24 9.01 31.32
CA ILE A 348 3.39 7.56 31.19
C ILE A 348 4.68 7.32 30.42
N GLU A 349 5.54 6.47 30.97
CA GLU A 349 6.78 6.04 30.34
C GLU A 349 6.90 4.52 30.36
N GLY A 350 7.45 3.88 29.34
CA GLY A 350 7.82 2.47 29.48
C GLY A 350 7.91 1.68 28.20
N GLU A 351 7.70 0.38 28.34
CA GLU A 351 7.86 -0.59 27.27
C GLU A 351 6.84 -1.72 27.39
N ILE A 352 6.45 -2.26 26.22
CA ILE A 352 5.49 -3.34 26.06
C ILE A 352 6.05 -4.32 25.03
N ALA A 353 5.96 -5.61 25.31
CA ALA A 353 6.30 -6.69 24.39
C ALA A 353 5.06 -7.57 24.17
N ILE A 354 4.81 -7.90 22.90
CA ILE A 354 3.74 -8.79 22.47
C ILE A 354 4.39 -9.97 21.75
N ASN A 355 4.11 -11.20 22.20
CA ASN A 355 4.60 -12.43 21.55
C ASN A 355 3.45 -13.40 21.35
N ARG A 356 3.06 -13.68 20.09
CA ARG A 356 1.95 -14.58 19.75
C ARG A 356 0.70 -14.33 20.63
N ARG A 357 0.31 -13.05 20.76
CA ARG A 357 -0.78 -12.53 21.63
C ARG A 357 -0.49 -12.39 23.13
N ALA A 358 0.56 -13.01 23.66
CA ALA A 358 0.93 -12.80 25.06
C ALA A 358 1.44 -11.37 25.26
N LEU A 359 0.82 -10.63 26.17
CA LEU A 359 1.16 -9.25 26.49
C LEU A 359 2.01 -9.22 27.76
N ARG A 360 3.15 -8.52 27.71
CA ARG A 360 3.97 -8.21 28.88
C ARG A 360 4.49 -6.80 28.77
N GLY A 361 4.63 -6.08 29.87
CA GLY A 361 5.19 -4.74 29.81
C GLY A 361 5.37 -4.12 31.19
N THR A 362 6.16 -3.07 31.23
CA THR A 362 6.35 -2.26 32.43
C THR A 362 6.14 -0.80 32.05
N LEU A 363 5.12 -0.19 32.63
CA LEU A 363 4.79 1.22 32.45
C LEU A 363 4.96 1.96 33.78
N ARG A 364 5.70 3.06 33.77
CA ARG A 364 5.76 4.03 34.85
C ARG A 364 4.64 5.04 34.66
N LEU A 365 3.75 5.15 35.63
CA LEU A 365 2.68 6.13 35.67
C LEU A 365 3.02 7.21 36.69
N GLY A 366 3.18 8.44 36.23
CA GLY A 366 3.38 9.64 37.03
C GLY A 366 2.14 10.51 37.05
N LEU A 367 1.70 10.94 38.23
CA LEU A 367 0.57 11.86 38.43
C LEU A 367 1.01 13.02 39.33
N THR A 368 0.55 14.24 39.08
CA THR A 368 0.84 15.35 40.02
C THR A 368 -0.02 15.19 41.28
N ARG A 369 0.48 15.63 42.44
CA ARG A 369 -0.14 15.35 43.76
C ARG A 369 -1.62 15.69 43.80
N ARG A 370 -2.01 16.84 43.24
CA ARG A 370 -3.41 17.32 43.14
C ARG A 370 -4.36 16.28 42.51
N TYR A 371 -3.88 15.43 41.62
CA TYR A 371 -4.69 14.41 40.95
C TYR A 371 -4.76 13.08 41.73
N LEU A 372 -4.07 13.00 42.87
CA LEU A 372 -4.07 11.88 43.80
C LEU A 372 -4.78 12.21 45.13
N ASP A 373 -5.34 13.42 45.29
CA ASP A 373 -5.99 13.85 46.55
C ASP A 373 -7.19 12.98 46.96
N TRP A 374 -7.78 12.25 46.02
CA TRP A 374 -8.88 11.32 46.28
C TRP A 374 -8.42 9.95 46.81
N LEU A 375 -7.13 9.63 46.70
CA LEU A 375 -6.55 8.39 47.21
C LEU A 375 -6.12 8.58 48.67
N PRO A 376 -6.53 7.70 49.61
CA PRO A 376 -5.94 7.65 50.93
C PRO A 376 -4.48 7.17 50.81
N ASN A 377 -3.56 7.81 51.54
CA ASN A 377 -2.13 7.50 51.55
C ASN A 377 -1.54 7.20 50.16
N PRO A 378 -1.60 8.14 49.20
CA PRO A 378 -1.19 7.89 47.81
C PRO A 378 0.30 7.50 47.71
N GLU A 379 1.11 7.83 48.70
CA GLU A 379 2.54 7.50 48.79
C GLU A 379 2.81 5.99 48.95
N GLU A 380 1.83 5.21 49.44
CA GLU A 380 1.97 3.74 49.51
C GLU A 380 1.98 3.09 48.11
N VAL A 381 1.25 3.67 47.16
CA VAL A 381 1.20 3.18 45.76
C VAL A 381 2.13 3.99 44.86
N PHE A 382 2.21 5.30 45.04
CA PHE A 382 3.05 6.23 44.29
C PHE A 382 4.24 6.68 45.14
N ASN A 383 5.19 5.77 45.31
CA ASN A 383 6.28 5.89 46.28
C ASN A 383 7.51 6.67 45.79
N ARG A 384 7.54 7.13 44.53
CA ARG A 384 8.68 7.85 43.97
C ARG A 384 8.27 9.24 43.50
N GLN A 385 8.91 10.28 44.02
CA GLN A 385 8.71 11.65 43.55
C GLN A 385 9.84 12.07 42.60
N GLN A 386 9.50 12.49 41.38
CA GLN A 386 10.48 12.94 40.39
C GLN A 386 9.82 13.92 39.41
N SER A 387 10.50 15.05 39.14
CA SER A 387 10.07 16.05 38.14
C SER A 387 8.64 16.58 38.33
N GLY A 388 8.20 16.73 39.59
CA GLY A 388 6.86 17.22 39.91
C GLY A 388 5.75 16.16 39.87
N TYR A 389 6.07 14.92 39.55
CA TYR A 389 5.14 13.78 39.52
C TYR A 389 5.43 12.80 40.66
N LEU A 390 4.37 12.18 41.18
CA LEU A 390 4.41 10.99 42.01
C LEU A 390 4.24 9.77 41.10
N TRP A 391 5.20 8.87 41.13
CA TRP A 391 5.36 7.76 40.20
C TRP A 391 5.04 6.42 40.85
N THR A 392 4.43 5.56 40.06
CA THR A 392 4.25 4.14 40.35
C THR A 392 4.63 3.30 39.13
N THR A 393 5.07 2.07 39.36
CA THR A 393 5.29 1.09 38.30
C THR A 393 4.04 0.23 38.15
N VAL A 394 3.60 0.06 36.91
CA VAL A 394 2.47 -0.77 36.49
C VAL A 394 3.00 -1.89 35.62
N HIS A 395 2.75 -3.13 36.02
CA HIS A 395 3.12 -4.33 35.29
C HIS A 395 1.94 -4.82 34.45
N LEU A 396 2.13 -4.85 33.14
CA LEU A 396 1.17 -5.41 32.20
C LEU A 396 1.44 -6.90 31.97
N SER A 397 0.38 -7.71 31.96
CA SER A 397 0.42 -9.15 31.73
C SER A 397 -0.84 -9.64 31.01
N GLY A 398 -0.97 -10.95 30.78
CA GLY A 398 -2.13 -11.55 30.13
C GLY A 398 -1.97 -11.69 28.62
N THR A 399 -3.03 -11.45 27.88
CA THR A 399 -3.04 -11.47 26.41
C THR A 399 -3.45 -10.12 25.87
N ILE A 400 -3.27 -9.89 24.57
CA ILE A 400 -3.82 -8.71 23.91
C ILE A 400 -5.33 -8.61 24.15
N ASP A 401 -6.08 -9.72 24.03
CA ASP A 401 -7.54 -9.74 24.19
C ASP A 401 -8.00 -9.60 25.65
N GLU A 402 -7.21 -10.13 26.58
CA GLU A 402 -7.47 -10.05 28.02
C GLU A 402 -6.25 -9.47 28.75
N PRO A 403 -5.99 -8.16 28.60
CA PRO A 403 -4.88 -7.53 29.26
C PRO A 403 -5.13 -7.44 30.76
N LYS A 404 -4.12 -7.72 31.56
CA LYS A 404 -4.13 -7.65 33.02
C LYS A 404 -3.09 -6.64 33.50
N GLN A 405 -3.37 -6.02 34.64
CA GLN A 405 -2.46 -5.06 35.27
C GLN A 405 -2.54 -5.15 36.80
N ASP A 406 -1.50 -4.71 37.49
CA ASP A 406 -1.33 -4.84 38.94
C ASP A 406 -1.69 -3.57 39.74
N LEU A 407 -1.97 -2.44 39.08
CA LEU A 407 -2.31 -1.17 39.72
C LEU A 407 -3.71 -1.17 40.34
N SER A 408 -4.74 -1.67 39.66
CA SER A 408 -6.11 -1.67 40.21
C SER A 408 -6.22 -2.44 41.52
N PRO A 409 -5.68 -3.68 41.65
CA PRO A 409 -5.67 -4.38 42.94
C PRO A 409 -4.99 -3.59 44.06
N ARG A 410 -3.85 -2.95 43.77
CA ARG A 410 -3.10 -2.12 44.73
C ARG A 410 -3.90 -0.90 45.18
N ILE A 411 -4.62 -0.24 44.27
CA ILE A 411 -5.50 0.87 44.65
C ILE A 411 -6.67 0.37 45.50
N VAL A 412 -7.32 -0.74 45.14
CA VAL A 412 -8.45 -1.29 45.92
C VAL A 412 -8.03 -1.64 47.35
N GLU A 413 -6.80 -2.10 47.55
CA GLU A 413 -6.24 -2.42 48.88
C GLU A 413 -6.20 -1.21 49.81
N LEU A 414 -5.82 -0.03 49.31
CA LEU A 414 -5.83 1.23 50.07
C LEU A 414 -7.22 1.62 50.58
N PHE A 415 -8.28 1.13 49.92
CA PHE A 415 -9.66 1.41 50.29
C PHE A 415 -10.33 0.27 51.05
N LYS A 416 -9.63 -0.81 51.44
CA LYS A 416 -10.24 -1.88 52.26
C LYS A 416 -10.72 -1.38 53.64
N GLU A 417 -10.25 -0.21 54.08
CA GLU A 417 -10.69 0.46 55.32
C GLU A 417 -11.87 1.46 55.12
N SER A 418 -12.40 1.64 53.89
CA SER A 418 -13.59 2.46 53.56
C SER A 418 -14.37 1.83 52.36
N PRO A 419 -15.42 2.40 51.71
CA PRO A 419 -16.32 1.59 50.87
C PRO A 419 -15.72 1.16 49.51
N GLY A 420 -14.92 0.08 49.52
CA GLY A 420 -14.25 -0.50 48.35
C GLY A 420 -15.16 -1.08 47.26
N ALA A 421 -16.47 -1.21 47.51
CA ALA A 421 -17.43 -1.74 46.54
C ALA A 421 -17.58 -0.85 45.29
N TYR A 422 -17.55 0.48 45.44
CA TYR A 422 -17.69 1.41 44.31
C TYR A 422 -16.44 1.39 43.40
N LEU A 423 -15.24 1.33 44.01
CA LEU A 423 -13.98 1.27 43.28
C LEU A 423 -13.77 -0.08 42.59
N GLY A 424 -14.15 -1.18 43.25
CA GLY A 424 -14.14 -2.50 42.62
C GLY A 424 -15.01 -2.56 41.36
N LEU A 425 -16.17 -1.88 41.35
CA LEU A 425 -17.01 -1.76 40.15
C LEU A 425 -16.33 -0.92 39.05
N LEU A 426 -15.66 0.16 39.42
CA LEU A 426 -14.96 1.04 38.49
C LEU A 426 -13.81 0.31 37.77
N PHE A 427 -13.00 -0.43 38.52
CA PHE A 427 -11.89 -1.19 37.96
C PHE A 427 -12.33 -2.42 37.17
N ARG A 428 -13.40 -3.11 37.58
CA ARG A 428 -14.01 -4.17 36.73
C ARG A 428 -14.52 -3.62 35.41
N GLN A 429 -15.10 -2.41 35.41
CA GLN A 429 -15.52 -1.78 34.16
C GLN A 429 -14.33 -1.36 33.29
N PHE A 430 -13.20 -0.96 33.89
CA PHE A 430 -11.97 -0.75 33.14
C PHE A 430 -11.44 -2.04 32.51
N GLU A 431 -11.41 -3.15 33.25
CA GLU A 431 -11.04 -4.46 32.70
C GLU A 431 -11.99 -4.89 31.57
N ASN A 432 -13.31 -4.74 31.76
CA ASN A 432 -14.28 -5.03 30.71
C ASN A 432 -14.12 -4.11 29.49
N TRP A 433 -13.81 -2.83 29.71
CA TRP A 433 -13.55 -1.87 28.64
C TRP A 433 -12.29 -2.23 27.87
N LEU A 434 -11.19 -2.59 28.55
CA LEU A 434 -9.98 -3.11 27.92
C LEU A 434 -10.29 -4.37 27.09
N LYS A 435 -11.05 -5.32 27.65
CA LYS A 435 -11.48 -6.53 26.93
C LYS A 435 -12.28 -6.21 25.68
N ASN A 436 -13.25 -5.29 25.75
CA ASN A 436 -14.03 -4.90 24.58
C ASN A 436 -13.19 -4.20 23.51
N ILE A 437 -12.08 -3.56 23.92
CA ILE A 437 -11.23 -2.79 23.02
C ILE A 437 -10.19 -3.62 22.29
N PHE A 438 -9.65 -4.61 22.97
CA PHE A 438 -8.66 -5.50 22.39
C PHE A 438 -9.24 -6.82 21.91
N GLY A 439 -10.44 -7.19 22.37
CA GLY A 439 -11.25 -8.25 21.81
C GLY A 439 -11.75 -7.83 20.44
N GLY A 440 -11.14 -8.40 19.40
CA GLY A 440 -11.66 -8.29 18.04
C GLY A 440 -12.88 -9.19 17.89
N ASP A 441 -13.96 -8.65 17.34
CA ASP A 441 -14.83 -9.42 16.45
C ASP A 441 -14.10 -9.64 15.11
#